data_AF-A0A496ATN1-F1
#
_entry.id   AF-A0A496ATN1-F1
#
_cell.length_a   1.000
_cell.length_b   1.000
_cell.length_c   1.000
_cell.angle_alpha   90.00
_cell.angle_beta   90.00
_cell.angle_gamma   90.00
#
_symmetry.space_group_name_H-M   'P 1'
#
loop_
_entity.id
_entity.type
_entity.pdbx_description
1 polymer ?
#
loop_
_entity_poly.entity_id
_entity_poly.type
_entity_poly.pdbx_seq_one_letter_code
_entity_poly.pdbx_strand_id
1 'polypeptide(L)'
;MGNCRLLVVGAEDPLTAEKPGPKGPRSIDYDALQQHVADFPDKTLAEHAKHFGVSKNGIFYALSKLNITRKKKTTTYKEQCPVKR
;
A
#
# COMPACT_ATOMS: atom_id res chain seq x y z
N MET A 1 -38.16 33.80 -37.97
CA MET A 1 -39.09 33.80 -36.82
C MET A 1 -39.07 32.40 -36.23
N GLY A 2 -38.63 32.09 -35.03
CA GLY A 2 -37.96 32.81 -33.96
C GLY A 2 -37.33 31.70 -33.12
N ASN A 3 -36.01 31.74 -32.99
CA ASN A 3 -35.20 31.28 -31.87
C ASN A 3 -35.93 30.67 -30.65
N CYS A 4 -35.63 29.40 -30.35
CA CYS A 4 -35.51 28.93 -28.97
C CYS A 4 -34.31 27.98 -28.87
N ARG A 5 -33.12 28.56 -29.00
CA ARG A 5 -31.86 27.95 -28.56
C ARG A 5 -31.87 27.99 -27.04
N LEU A 6 -32.43 26.96 -26.41
CA LEU A 6 -32.29 26.78 -24.97
C LEU A 6 -30.86 26.27 -24.72
N LEU A 7 -29.98 27.20 -24.30
CA LEU A 7 -28.67 26.85 -23.79
C LEU A 7 -28.87 26.04 -22.51
N VAL A 8 -28.35 24.81 -22.53
CA VAL A 8 -28.15 23.99 -21.34
C VAL A 8 -27.20 24.76 -20.43
N VAL A 9 -27.74 25.46 -19.43
CA VAL A 9 -26.96 25.88 -18.28
C VAL A 9 -26.91 24.66 -17.38
N GLY A 10 -25.89 23.83 -17.57
CA GLY A 10 -25.50 22.85 -16.57
C GLY A 10 -25.03 23.62 -15.36
N ALA A 11 -25.95 23.86 -14.42
CA ALA A 11 -25.59 24.25 -13.07
C ALA A 11 -24.81 23.07 -12.48
N GLU A 12 -23.49 23.19 -12.41
CA GLU A 12 -22.68 22.32 -11.57
C GLU A 12 -22.96 22.70 -10.11
N ASP A 13 -23.87 21.95 -9.48
CA ASP A 13 -24.23 22.12 -8.09
C ASP A 13 -22.99 21.93 -7.18
N PRO A 14 -22.59 22.94 -6.37
CA PRO A 14 -21.37 22.89 -5.54
C PRO A 14 -21.50 21.97 -4.32
N LEU A 15 -22.59 21.21 -4.19
CA LEU A 15 -22.90 20.32 -3.06
C LEU A 15 -22.67 18.84 -3.37
N THR A 16 -21.98 18.53 -4.46
CA THR A 16 -21.66 17.14 -4.81
C THR A 16 -20.58 16.60 -3.86
N ALA A 17 -21.00 16.11 -2.70
CA ALA A 17 -20.13 15.48 -1.73
C ALA A 17 -19.71 14.09 -2.25
N GLU A 18 -18.42 13.91 -2.52
CA GLU A 18 -17.88 12.59 -2.80
C GLU A 18 -18.09 11.69 -1.58
N LYS A 19 -18.64 10.50 -1.79
CA LYS A 19 -18.85 9.54 -0.70
C LYS A 19 -17.52 9.35 0.04
N PRO A 20 -17.44 9.57 1.37
CA PRO A 20 -16.20 9.40 2.14
C PRO A 20 -15.76 7.93 2.26
N GLY A 21 -16.34 7.05 1.44
CA GLY A 21 -16.07 5.63 1.44
C GLY A 21 -14.62 5.33 1.04
N PRO A 22 -14.08 4.20 1.52
CA PRO A 22 -12.72 3.80 1.21
C PRO A 22 -12.55 3.61 -0.31
N LYS A 23 -11.61 4.35 -0.89
CA LYS A 23 -11.37 4.40 -2.34
C LYS A 23 -10.41 3.32 -2.86
N GLY A 24 -9.91 2.44 -1.99
CA GLY A 24 -8.86 1.48 -2.32
C GLY A 24 -9.32 0.01 -2.22
N PRO A 25 -8.65 -0.90 -2.95
CA PRO A 25 -8.86 -2.33 -2.80
C PRO A 25 -8.56 -2.76 -1.37
N ARG A 26 -9.47 -3.55 -0.79
CA ARG A 26 -9.46 -3.94 0.64
C ARG A 26 -8.70 -5.24 0.88
N SER A 27 -8.44 -6.01 -0.17
CA SER A 27 -7.87 -7.34 -0.10
C SER A 27 -6.44 -7.32 -0.63
N ILE A 28 -5.55 -7.97 0.12
CA ILE A 28 -4.17 -8.26 -0.27
C ILE A 28 -4.13 -9.74 -0.62
N ASP A 29 -3.47 -10.11 -1.72
CA ASP A 29 -3.23 -11.51 -2.06
C ASP A 29 -2.18 -12.08 -1.10
N TYR A 30 -2.65 -12.86 -0.12
CA TYR A 30 -1.81 -13.41 0.95
C TYR A 30 -0.75 -14.39 0.42
N ASP A 31 -1.09 -15.18 -0.60
CA ASP A 31 -0.18 -16.15 -1.20
C ASP A 31 1.01 -15.46 -1.89
N ALA A 32 0.73 -14.39 -2.64
CA ALA A 32 1.76 -13.57 -3.29
C ALA A 32 2.66 -12.87 -2.25
N LEU A 33 2.07 -12.42 -1.14
CA LEU A 33 2.84 -11.84 -0.03
C LEU A 33 3.75 -12.89 0.61
N GLN A 34 3.26 -14.11 0.83
CA GLN A 34 4.03 -15.19 1.46
C GLN A 34 5.23 -15.60 0.60
N GLN A 35 5.04 -15.76 -0.72
CA GLN A 35 6.12 -16.04 -1.66
C GLN A 35 7.18 -14.93 -1.64
N HIS A 36 6.75 -13.67 -1.75
CA HIS A 36 7.67 -12.54 -1.77
C HIS A 36 8.44 -12.35 -0.44
N VAL A 37 7.86 -12.76 0.70
CA VAL A 37 8.56 -12.75 2.00
C VAL A 37 9.59 -13.88 2.09
N ALA A 38 9.31 -15.04 1.49
CA ALA A 38 10.26 -16.15 1.41
C ALA A 38 11.46 -15.81 0.51
N ASP A 39 11.22 -15.16 -0.63
CA ASP A 39 12.28 -14.76 -1.57
C ASP A 39 13.18 -13.65 -0.99
N PHE A 40 12.60 -12.76 -0.17
CA PHE A 40 13.30 -11.57 0.32
C PHE A 40 13.12 -11.35 1.83
N PRO A 41 13.73 -12.19 2.69
CA PRO A 41 13.55 -12.13 4.14
C PRO A 41 14.24 -10.91 4.80
N ASP A 42 15.12 -10.21 4.08
CA ASP A 42 15.84 -9.02 4.56
C ASP A 42 15.24 -7.69 4.09
N LYS A 43 14.17 -7.72 3.26
CA LYS A 43 13.46 -6.50 2.86
C LYS A 43 12.69 -5.88 4.02
N THR A 44 12.56 -4.55 4.01
CA THR A 44 11.76 -3.84 5.02
C THR A 44 10.29 -3.79 4.63
N LEU A 45 9.39 -3.57 5.60
CA LEU A 45 7.95 -3.40 5.36
C LEU A 45 7.63 -2.31 4.33
N ALA A 46 8.48 -1.27 4.24
CA ALA A 46 8.32 -0.19 3.27
C ALA A 46 8.59 -0.65 1.83
N GLU A 47 9.56 -1.56 1.64
CA GLU A 47 9.89 -2.10 0.32
C GLU A 47 8.80 -3.07 -0.15
N HIS A 48 8.28 -3.91 0.75
CA HIS A 48 7.09 -4.72 0.47
C HIS A 48 5.89 -3.83 0.10
N ALA A 49 5.68 -2.71 0.80
CA ALA A 49 4.59 -1.76 0.55
C ALA A 49 4.67 -1.15 -0.85
N LYS A 50 5.86 -0.73 -1.28
CA LYS A 50 6.08 -0.21 -2.64
C LYS A 50 5.80 -1.26 -3.71
N HIS A 51 6.22 -2.51 -3.48
CA HIS A 51 6.02 -3.60 -4.44
C HIS A 51 4.55 -3.93 -4.66
N PHE A 52 3.76 -3.97 -3.59
CA PHE A 52 2.33 -4.31 -3.65
C PHE A 52 1.42 -3.08 -3.81
N GLY A 53 1.95 -1.85 -3.77
CA GLY A 53 1.16 -0.62 -3.86
C GLY A 53 0.24 -0.37 -2.65
N VAL A 54 0.56 -0.97 -1.50
CA VAL A 54 -0.27 -0.93 -0.29
C VAL A 54 0.39 -0.10 0.81
N SER A 55 -0.37 0.25 1.85
CA SER A 55 0.18 0.91 3.02
C SER A 55 1.09 -0.03 3.83
N LYS A 56 2.09 0.52 4.52
CA LYS A 56 2.98 -0.23 5.43
C LYS A 56 2.18 -1.02 6.47
N ASN A 57 1.13 -0.41 7.02
CA ASN A 57 0.28 -1.03 8.03
C ASN A 57 -0.53 -2.19 7.44
N GLY A 58 -0.99 -2.09 6.19
CA GLY A 58 -1.69 -3.18 5.51
C GLY A 58 -0.85 -4.46 5.44
N ILE A 59 0.43 -4.33 5.09
CA ILE A 59 1.36 -5.48 5.10
C ILE A 59 1.62 -5.97 6.52
N PHE A 60 1.79 -5.08 7.49
CA PHE A 60 1.97 -5.50 8.88
C PHE A 60 0.80 -6.37 9.37
N TYR A 61 -0.44 -5.97 9.09
CA TYR A 61 -1.61 -6.77 9.42
C TYR A 61 -1.67 -8.08 8.64
N ALA A 62 -1.32 -8.07 7.34
CA ALA A 62 -1.28 -9.27 6.53
C ALA A 62 -0.25 -10.30 7.03
N LEU A 63 0.96 -9.85 7.39
CA LEU A 63 2.00 -10.71 7.98
C LEU A 63 1.59 -11.24 9.35
N SER A 64 0.90 -10.42 10.16
CA SER A 64 0.36 -10.84 11.46
C SER A 64 -0.69 -11.94 11.30
N LYS A 65 -1.56 -11.85 10.29
CA LYS A 65 -2.53 -12.90 9.96
C LYS A 65 -1.86 -14.21 9.53
N LEU A 66 -0.75 -14.12 8.80
CA LEU A 66 0.05 -15.27 8.38
C LEU A 66 0.99 -15.81 9.48
N ASN A 67 1.05 -15.15 10.65
CA ASN A 67 1.97 -15.48 11.76
C ASN A 67 3.46 -15.51 11.35
N ILE A 68 3.84 -14.74 10.33
CA ILE A 68 5.23 -14.66 9.88
C ILE A 68 5.96 -13.64 10.74
N THR A 69 6.96 -14.09 11.49
CA THR A 69 7.80 -13.22 12.32
C THR A 69 9.28 -13.40 11.97
N ARG A 70 10.00 -12.28 11.88
CA ARG A 70 11.46 -12.30 11.67
C ARG A 70 12.17 -12.36 13.02
N LYS A 71 12.88 -13.45 13.28
CA LYS A 71 13.79 -13.54 14.43
C LYS A 71 15.00 -12.62 14.18
N LYS A 72 15.40 -11.86 15.20
CA LYS A 72 16.61 -11.03 15.11
C LYS A 72 17.83 -11.93 14.93
N LYS A 73 18.68 -11.63 13.94
CA LYS A 73 19.97 -12.31 13.75
C LYS A 73 20.90 -11.89 14.91
N THR A 74 21.61 -12.84 15.52
CA THR A 74 22.70 -12.57 16.48
C THR A 74 23.92 -12.13 15.68
N THR A 75 23.88 -10.95 15.09
CA THR A 75 25.01 -10.40 14.35
C THR A 75 26.12 -10.00 15.31
N THR A 76 27.30 -10.59 15.12
CA THR A 76 28.50 -10.10 15.80
C THR A 76 28.87 -8.79 15.12
N TYR A 77 29.12 -7.74 15.90
CA TYR A 77 29.40 -6.37 15.44
C TYR A 77 30.41 -6.25 14.27
N LYS A 78 31.28 -7.24 14.08
CA LYS A 78 32.29 -7.32 13.01
C LYS A 78 31.69 -7.52 11.60
N GLU A 79 30.53 -8.15 11.47
CA GLU A 79 29.93 -8.51 10.18
C GLU A 79 29.13 -7.36 9.55
N GLN A 80 28.81 -6.32 10.32
CA GLN A 80 27.88 -5.27 9.92
C GLN A 80 28.52 -4.04 9.28
N CYS A 81 29.86 -3.90 9.33
CA CYS A 81 30.56 -2.75 8.74
C CYS A 81 31.63 -3.21 7.74
N PRO A 82 31.44 -3.04 6.42
CA PRO A 82 32.55 -3.21 5.48
C PRO A 82 33.60 -2.08 5.60
N VAL A 83 33.24 -0.91 6.14
CA VAL A 83 34.17 0.23 6.32
C VAL A 83 33.82 1.00 7.59
N LYS A 84 34.62 0.84 8.65
CA LYS A 84 34.75 1.88 9.69
C LYS A 84 35.68 2.95 9.12
N ARG A 85 35.20 4.19 8.99
CA ARG A 85 36.04 5.36 8.68
C ARG A 85 36.94 5.70 9.85
#